data_AF-A0A7W1D035-F1
#
_entry.id   AF-A0A7W1D035-F1
#
_cell.length_a   1.000
_cell.length_b   1.000
_cell.length_c   1.000
_cell.angle_alpha   90.00
_cell.angle_beta   90.00
_cell.angle_gamma   90.00
#
_symmetry.space_group_name_H-M   'P 1'
#
loop_
_entity.id
_entity.type
_entity.pdbx_description
1 polymer ?
#
loop_
_entity_poly.entity_id
_entity_poly.type
_entity_poly.pdbx_seq_one_letter_code
_entity_poly.pdbx_strand_id
1 'polypeptide(L)'
;AHRGPKALVRYEELRDDTLGTMERLYSALGIEVGREGLVRAVEKHAWENIPENEKGQGKFYRKATPGSWREDLTPDQVEIVEQVSAPLLKDLYPG
;
A
#
# COMPACT_ATOMS: atom_id res chain seq x y z
N ALA A 1 -15.19 18.11 -4.63
CA ALA A 1 -14.65 17.02 -3.77
C ALA A 1 -15.75 16.49 -2.86
N HIS A 2 -15.80 15.17 -2.61
CA HIS A 2 -16.76 14.55 -1.69
C HIS A 2 -16.55 15.08 -0.26
N ARG A 3 -17.62 15.36 0.50
CA ARG A 3 -17.53 15.96 1.85
C ARG A 3 -17.42 14.96 3.00
N GLY A 4 -17.73 13.69 2.76
CA GLY A 4 -17.68 12.66 3.80
C GLY A 4 -16.26 12.36 4.31
N PRO A 5 -16.16 11.54 5.38
CA PRO A 5 -14.90 11.08 5.95
C PRO A 5 -13.97 10.49 4.88
N LYS A 6 -12.66 10.72 5.03
CA LYS A 6 -11.61 10.18 4.17
C LYS A 6 -10.47 9.73 5.04
N ALA A 7 -9.87 8.62 4.65
CA ALA A 7 -8.63 8.13 5.24
C ALA A 7 -7.59 8.00 4.13
N LEU A 8 -6.38 8.47 4.42
CA LEU A 8 -5.22 8.26 3.57
C LEU A 8 -4.47 7.04 4.11
N VAL A 9 -4.16 6.08 3.24
CA VAL A 9 -3.41 4.88 3.60
C VAL A 9 -2.22 4.76 2.65
N ARG A 10 -1.02 4.58 3.20
CA ARG A 10 0.18 4.27 2.42
C ARG A 10 0.27 2.77 2.20
N TYR A 11 0.64 2.37 0.98
CA TYR A 11 0.74 0.96 0.62
C TYR A 11 1.78 0.22 1.49
N GLU A 12 2.88 0.89 1.79
CA GLU A 12 3.97 0.36 2.61
C GLU A 12 3.54 0.11 4.05
N GLU A 13 2.82 1.05 4.66
CA GLU A 13 2.25 0.88 6.02
C GLU A 13 1.20 -0.23 6.05
N LEU A 14 0.34 -0.29 5.02
CA LEU A 14 -0.64 -1.35 4.89
C LEU A 14 0.03 -2.72 4.74
N ARG A 15 1.16 -2.81 4.03
CA ARG A 15 1.89 -4.07 3.85
C ARG A 15 2.63 -4.52 5.10
N ASP A 16 3.14 -3.58 5.90
CA ASP A 16 3.88 -3.82 7.14
C ASP A 16 2.95 -4.22 8.30
N ASP A 17 1.86 -3.48 8.51
CA ASP A 17 0.84 -3.73 9.54
C ASP A 17 -0.56 -3.66 8.91
N THR A 18 -0.97 -4.73 8.23
CA THR A 18 -2.26 -4.74 7.53
C THR A 18 -3.43 -4.64 8.48
N LEU A 19 -3.43 -5.41 9.57
CA LEU A 19 -4.56 -5.43 10.51
C LEU A 19 -4.70 -4.08 11.22
N GLY A 20 -3.62 -3.52 11.78
CA GLY A 20 -3.70 -2.24 12.46
C GLY A 20 -4.01 -1.09 11.50
N THR A 21 -3.51 -1.13 10.26
CA THR A 21 -3.87 -0.14 9.23
C THR A 21 -5.36 -0.21 8.90
N MET A 22 -5.93 -1.41 8.79
CA MET A 22 -7.36 -1.60 8.55
C MET A 22 -8.21 -1.14 9.74
N GLU A 23 -7.80 -1.41 10.98
CA GLU A 23 -8.48 -0.90 12.18
C GLU A 23 -8.52 0.64 12.20
N ARG A 24 -7.38 1.29 11.90
CA ARG A 24 -7.29 2.76 11.79
C ARG A 24 -8.17 3.32 10.67
N LEU A 25 -8.17 2.67 9.50
CA LEU A 25 -8.97 3.04 8.34
C LEU A 25 -10.47 3.05 8.68
N TYR A 26 -10.98 1.95 9.24
CA TYR A 26 -12.40 1.83 9.58
C TYR A 26 -12.82 2.84 10.66
N SER A 27 -11.97 3.05 11.67
CA SER A 27 -12.19 4.07 12.69
C SER A 27 -12.28 5.48 12.10
N ALA A 28 -11.34 5.85 11.21
CA ALA A 28 -11.33 7.15 10.55
C ALA A 28 -12.55 7.39 9.64
N LEU A 29 -13.12 6.32 9.08
CA LEU A 29 -14.34 6.36 8.28
C LEU A 29 -15.64 6.32 9.12
N GLY A 30 -15.54 6.10 10.43
CA GLY A 30 -16.70 5.95 11.32
C GLY A 30 -17.50 4.67 11.06
N ILE A 31 -16.84 3.62 10.55
CA ILE A 31 -17.48 2.34 10.24
C ILE A 31 -17.21 1.36 11.38
N GLU A 32 -18.27 0.91 12.04
CA GLU A 32 -18.18 -0.14 13.05
C GLU A 32 -17.86 -1.49 12.39
N VAL A 33 -16.82 -2.15 12.89
CA VAL A 33 -16.43 -3.47 12.41
C VAL A 33 -15.91 -4.32 13.56
N GLY A 34 -16.33 -5.59 13.60
CA GLY A 34 -15.81 -6.55 14.56
C GLY A 34 -14.38 -6.96 14.20
N ARG A 35 -13.49 -6.99 15.19
CA ARG A 35 -12.08 -7.36 15.02
C ARG A 35 -11.88 -8.70 14.31
N GLU A 36 -12.68 -9.71 14.66
CA GLU A 36 -12.61 -11.02 14.01
C GLU A 36 -12.94 -10.97 12.51
N GLY A 37 -13.87 -10.10 12.12
CA GLY A 37 -14.21 -9.88 10.72
C GLY A 37 -13.05 -9.26 9.95
N LEU A 38 -12.36 -8.29 10.55
CA LEU A 38 -11.15 -7.70 9.97
C LEU A 38 -10.03 -8.74 9.86
N VAL A 39 -9.77 -9.52 10.90
CA VAL A 39 -8.75 -10.59 10.86
C VAL A 39 -9.02 -11.57 9.72
N ARG A 40 -10.25 -12.07 9.60
CA ARG A 40 -10.62 -12.97 8.49
C ARG A 40 -10.45 -12.32 7.12
N ALA A 41 -10.76 -11.03 6.99
CA ALA A 41 -10.58 -10.31 5.72
C ALA A 41 -9.09 -10.16 5.37
N VAL A 42 -8.27 -9.77 6.35
CA VAL A 42 -6.80 -9.66 6.20
C VAL A 42 -6.21 -11.00 5.78
N GLU A 43 -6.53 -12.07 6.49
CA GLU A 43 -6.06 -13.42 6.16
C GLU A 43 -6.50 -13.84 4.75
N LYS A 44 -7.78 -13.72 4.43
CA LYS A 44 -8.32 -14.12 3.12
C LYS A 44 -7.62 -13.42 1.95
N HIS A 45 -7.23 -12.16 2.12
CA HIS A 45 -6.65 -11.33 1.07
C HIS A 45 -5.12 -11.20 1.18
N ALA A 46 -4.48 -11.93 2.09
CA ALA A 46 -3.04 -11.95 2.23
C ALA A 46 -2.37 -12.43 0.94
N TRP A 47 -1.24 -11.80 0.60
CA TRP A 47 -0.44 -12.15 -0.59
C TRP A 47 -0.05 -13.63 -0.59
N GLU A 48 0.25 -14.16 0.58
CA GLU A 48 0.66 -15.53 0.84
C GLU A 48 -0.45 -16.53 0.45
N ASN A 49 -1.72 -16.11 0.49
CA ASN A 49 -2.88 -16.95 0.16
C ASN A 49 -3.32 -16.87 -1.30
N ILE A 50 -2.69 -16.02 -2.12
CA ILE A 50 -2.95 -15.96 -3.55
C ILE A 50 -2.31 -17.20 -4.23
N PRO A 51 -3.01 -17.91 -5.13
CA PRO A 51 -2.45 -19.05 -5.85
C PRO A 51 -1.19 -18.70 -6.65
N GLU A 52 -0.18 -19.57 -6.62
CA GLU A 52 1.11 -19.32 -7.28
C GLU A 52 0.98 -19.17 -8.80
N ASN A 53 0.03 -19.90 -9.42
CA ASN A 53 -0.27 -19.77 -10.84
C ASN A 53 -0.91 -18.42 -11.21
N GLU A 54 -1.34 -17.61 -10.24
CA GLU A 54 -1.81 -16.24 -10.46
C GLU A 54 -0.71 -15.19 -10.24
N LYS A 55 0.45 -15.60 -9.70
CA LYS A 55 1.58 -14.71 -9.39
C LYS A 55 2.64 -14.66 -10.50
N GLY A 56 3.38 -13.57 -10.56
CA GLY A 56 4.60 -13.43 -11.36
C GLY A 56 4.55 -12.41 -12.49
N GLN A 57 5.59 -12.41 -13.32
CA GLN A 57 5.78 -11.42 -14.39
C GLN A 57 4.63 -11.46 -15.41
N GLY A 58 4.16 -10.28 -15.82
CA GLY A 58 3.06 -10.14 -16.77
C GLY A 58 1.67 -10.41 -16.20
N LYS A 59 1.56 -10.78 -14.92
CA LYS A 59 0.28 -10.98 -14.22
C LYS A 59 -0.08 -9.79 -13.34
N PHE A 60 -1.35 -9.75 -12.94
CA PHE A 60 -1.86 -8.75 -12.01
C PHE A 60 -1.12 -8.80 -10.66
N TYR A 61 -0.93 -10.00 -10.11
CA TYR A 61 -0.17 -10.23 -8.87
C TYR A 61 1.32 -10.42 -9.17
N ARG A 62 2.08 -9.32 -9.30
CA ARG A 62 3.48 -9.41 -9.77
C ARG A 62 4.52 -9.75 -8.70
N LYS A 63 4.69 -8.89 -7.69
CA LYS A 63 5.76 -9.00 -6.66
C LYS A 63 5.28 -8.77 -5.22
N ALA A 64 4.33 -7.85 -4.99
CA ALA A 64 3.84 -7.43 -3.66
C ALA A 64 4.93 -7.09 -2.62
N THR A 65 6.06 -6.59 -3.12
CA THR A 65 7.22 -6.23 -2.31
C THR A 65 7.50 -4.74 -2.51
N PRO A 66 7.23 -3.91 -1.47
CA PRO A 66 7.72 -2.55 -1.43
C PRO A 66 9.23 -2.49 -1.69
N GLY A 67 9.67 -1.57 -2.54
CA GLY A 67 11.10 -1.40 -2.82
C GLY A 67 11.68 -2.26 -3.94
N SER A 68 10.90 -3.13 -4.59
CA SER A 68 11.37 -3.89 -5.78
C SER A 68 11.83 -3.03 -6.96
N TRP A 69 11.55 -1.73 -6.94
CA TRP A 69 12.10 -0.79 -7.92
C TRP A 69 13.64 -0.78 -7.93
N ARG A 70 14.30 -1.16 -6.82
CA ARG A 70 15.77 -1.28 -6.75
C ARG A 70 16.35 -2.36 -7.66
N GLU A 71 15.53 -3.36 -7.99
CA GLU A 71 15.89 -4.42 -8.95
C GLU A 71 15.51 -4.03 -10.38
N ASP A 72 14.54 -3.14 -10.53
CA ASP A 72 13.93 -2.78 -11.82
C ASP A 72 14.60 -1.52 -12.45
N LEU A 73 15.27 -0.66 -11.64
CA LEU A 73 15.87 0.61 -12.07
C LEU A 73 17.40 0.63 -11.88
N THR A 74 18.11 1.30 -12.78
CA THR A 74 19.54 1.61 -12.62
C THR A 74 19.72 2.79 -11.64
N PRO A 75 20.92 2.96 -11.04
CA PRO A 75 21.19 4.11 -10.18
C PRO A 75 20.88 5.48 -10.82
N ASP A 76 21.29 5.67 -12.08
CA ASP A 76 21.00 6.91 -12.83
C ASP A 76 19.50 7.16 -13.00
N GLN A 77 18.70 6.09 -13.23
CA GLN A 77 17.25 6.21 -13.34
C GLN A 77 16.60 6.58 -12.01
N VAL A 78 17.12 6.06 -10.90
CA VAL A 78 16.66 6.42 -9.55
C VAL A 78 16.92 7.90 -9.28
N GLU A 79 18.11 8.39 -9.62
CA GLU A 79 18.46 9.80 -9.46
C GLU A 79 17.51 10.72 -10.25
N ILE A 80 17.19 10.37 -11.50
CA ILE A 80 16.23 11.14 -12.31
C ILE A 80 14.86 11.20 -11.63
N VAL A 81 14.36 10.09 -11.10
CA VAL A 81 13.07 10.07 -10.39
C VAL A 81 13.10 10.96 -9.16
N GLU A 82 14.17 10.89 -8.35
CA GLU A 82 14.33 11.72 -7.16
C GLU A 82 14.39 13.21 -7.50
N GLN A 83 15.21 13.60 -8.48
CA GLN A 83 15.34 14.99 -8.92
C GLN A 83 14.01 15.59 -9.39
N VAL A 84 13.19 14.82 -10.10
CA VAL A 84 11.91 15.29 -10.64
C VAL A 84 10.81 15.30 -9.57
N SER A 85 10.75 14.28 -8.71
CA SER A 85 9.62 14.08 -7.78
C SER A 85 9.82 14.71 -6.40
N ALA A 86 11.05 14.77 -5.89
CA ALA A 86 11.32 15.25 -4.53
C ALA A 86 10.80 16.67 -4.25
N PRO A 87 10.93 17.67 -5.16
CA PRO A 87 10.37 19.00 -4.94
C PRO A 87 8.85 18.97 -4.75
N LEU A 88 8.14 18.22 -5.60
CA LEU A 88 6.68 18.08 -5.52
C LEU A 88 6.23 17.38 -4.24
N LEU A 89 6.95 16.34 -3.83
CA LEU A 89 6.65 15.63 -2.59
C LEU A 89 6.86 16.51 -1.37
N LYS A 90 7.91 17.35 -1.37
CA LYS A 90 8.16 18.31 -0.30
C LYS A 90 7.04 19.34 -0.18
N ASP A 91 6.50 19.79 -1.30
CA ASP A 91 5.43 20.79 -1.34
C ASP A 91 4.06 20.20 -0.94
N LEU A 92 3.76 18.99 -1.39
CA LEU A 92 2.46 18.33 -1.16
C LEU A 92 2.37 17.57 0.16
N TYR A 93 3.50 17.11 0.68
CA TYR A 93 3.61 16.34 1.91
C TYR A 93 4.75 16.86 2.80
N PRO A 94 4.69 18.13 3.25
CA PRO A 94 5.60 18.61 4.28
C PRO A 94 5.34 17.79 5.55
N GLY A 95 6.41 17.20 6.09
CA GLY A 95 6.34 16.30 7.26
C GLY A 95 5.64 16.89 8.47
#